data_AF-A0A6L5DRA0-F1
#
_entry.id   AF-A0A6L5DRA0-F1
#
_cell.length_a   1.000
_cell.length_b   1.000
_cell.length_c   1.000
_cell.angle_alpha   90.00
_cell.angle_beta   90.00
_cell.angle_gamma   90.00
#
_symmetry.space_group_name_H-M   'P 1'
#
loop_
_entity.id
_entity.type
_entity.pdbx_description
1 polymer ?
#
loop_
_entity_poly.entity_id
_entity_poly.type
_entity_poly.pdbx_seq_one_letter_code
_entity_poly.pdbx_strand_id
1 'polypeptide(L)'
;MKKTLFTLTAILIGFTSCDSVDDLKTKDFNDIELSSQTLITVSAPENQSVKMDEDYSFTKEINLDFNDISELKDYLNKLEDVDVNSVTCKLTNVTGGEVISLQLSVPDLNYEVEIPSVAPNQDLSVNFTTEQLNAISNELFQYKKLKILISGTVSDRPLSFTIETTALLDVEVEIL
;
A
#
# COMPACT_ATOMS: atom_id res chain seq x y z
N MET A 1 -53.11 -12.66 63.01
CA MET A 1 -52.08 -13.51 62.37
C MET A 1 -52.06 -13.21 60.88
N LYS A 2 -51.09 -12.43 60.40
CA LYS A 2 -50.92 -12.10 58.97
C LYS A 2 -49.70 -12.88 58.47
N LYS A 3 -49.90 -13.83 57.55
CA LYS A 3 -48.82 -14.55 56.87
C LYS A 3 -48.48 -13.80 55.59
N THR A 4 -47.25 -13.32 55.54
CA THR A 4 -46.67 -12.57 54.42
C THR A 4 -46.46 -13.50 53.23
N LEU A 5 -47.02 -13.13 52.09
CA LEU A 5 -46.92 -13.83 50.81
C LEU A 5 -45.56 -13.52 50.17
N PHE A 6 -44.82 -14.57 49.85
CA PHE A 6 -43.53 -14.55 49.17
C PHE A 6 -43.78 -14.35 47.66
N THR A 7 -43.37 -13.21 47.09
CA THR A 7 -43.42 -12.99 45.64
C THR A 7 -42.02 -13.21 45.07
N LEU A 8 -41.83 -14.34 44.39
CA LEU A 8 -40.63 -14.64 43.59
C LEU A 8 -40.60 -13.70 42.38
N THR A 9 -39.66 -12.76 42.37
CA THR A 9 -39.32 -12.01 41.15
C THR A 9 -38.33 -12.86 40.35
N ALA A 10 -38.82 -13.48 39.28
CA ALA A 10 -37.98 -14.13 38.28
C ALA A 10 -37.24 -13.04 37.47
N ILE A 11 -35.95 -12.89 37.73
CA ILE A 11 -35.03 -12.09 36.93
C ILE A 11 -34.71 -12.91 35.67
N LEU A 12 -35.42 -12.61 34.58
CA LEU A 12 -35.02 -12.98 33.22
C LEU A 12 -33.94 -11.99 32.78
N ILE A 13 -32.67 -12.35 32.96
CA ILE A 13 -31.57 -11.65 32.31
C ILE A 13 -31.57 -12.11 30.85
N GLY A 14 -32.18 -11.31 29.99
CA GLY A 14 -31.99 -11.45 28.55
C GLY A 14 -30.54 -11.11 28.23
N PHE A 15 -29.76 -12.10 27.79
CA PHE A 15 -28.46 -11.88 27.17
C PHE A 15 -28.68 -11.29 25.77
N THR A 16 -28.93 -9.98 25.71
CA THR A 16 -28.83 -9.20 24.48
C THR A 16 -27.50 -8.47 24.49
N SER A 17 -26.41 -9.20 24.23
CA SER A 17 -25.13 -8.61 23.87
C SER A 17 -24.38 -9.63 23.04
N CYS A 18 -24.64 -9.62 21.73
CA CYS A 18 -23.90 -10.42 20.75
C CYS A 18 -22.89 -9.58 19.95
N ASP A 19 -22.86 -8.24 20.11
CA ASP A 19 -21.98 -7.39 19.30
C ASP A 19 -20.53 -7.36 19.81
N SER A 20 -20.25 -7.76 21.06
CA SER A 20 -18.90 -7.74 21.63
C SER A 20 -18.13 -9.06 21.52
N VAL A 21 -18.65 -10.03 20.76
CA VAL A 21 -18.03 -11.37 20.63
C VAL A 21 -17.19 -11.50 19.37
N ASP A 22 -17.47 -10.71 18.33
CA ASP A 22 -16.69 -10.74 17.08
C ASP A 22 -15.32 -10.04 17.24
N ASP A 23 -15.23 -8.95 18.00
CA ASP A 23 -13.94 -8.30 18.38
C ASP A 23 -12.96 -9.23 19.11
N LEU A 24 -13.43 -10.34 19.70
CA LEU A 24 -12.57 -11.32 20.38
C LEU A 24 -11.98 -12.36 19.41
N LYS A 25 -12.47 -12.41 18.16
CA LYS A 25 -12.05 -13.36 17.14
C LYS A 25 -11.13 -12.76 16.10
N THR A 26 -10.96 -11.45 16.09
CA THR A 26 -10.10 -10.77 15.12
C THR A 26 -8.90 -10.12 15.80
N LYS A 27 -7.89 -9.81 14.99
CA LYS A 27 -6.68 -9.12 15.41
C LYS A 27 -6.33 -8.08 14.36
N ASP A 28 -6.15 -6.85 14.83
CA ASP A 28 -5.75 -5.74 13.98
C ASP A 28 -4.23 -5.56 13.98
N PHE A 29 -3.72 -5.25 12.79
CA PHE A 29 -2.36 -4.81 12.54
C PHE A 29 -2.45 -3.44 11.88
N ASN A 30 -2.07 -2.39 12.61
CA ASN A 30 -2.15 -1.02 12.13
C ASN A 30 -0.78 -0.52 11.69
N ASP A 31 -0.78 0.45 10.78
CA ASP A 31 0.40 1.14 10.28
C ASP A 31 1.47 0.19 9.68
N ILE A 32 1.01 -0.87 9.00
CA ILE A 32 1.90 -1.81 8.32
C ILE A 32 2.43 -1.17 7.04
N GLU A 33 3.75 -1.23 6.85
CA GLU A 33 4.40 -0.79 5.63
C GLU A 33 4.60 -1.96 4.68
N LEU A 34 3.83 -1.99 3.58
CA LEU A 34 4.07 -2.89 2.47
C LEU A 34 4.95 -2.18 1.43
N SER A 35 6.25 -2.46 1.46
CA SER A 35 7.23 -1.75 0.62
C SER A 35 7.99 -2.67 -0.35
N SER A 36 8.44 -2.09 -1.46
CA SER A 36 9.31 -2.74 -2.43
C SER A 36 10.31 -1.76 -3.01
N GLN A 37 11.57 -2.20 -3.16
CA GLN A 37 12.66 -1.39 -3.69
C GLN A 37 13.08 -1.90 -5.06
N THR A 38 13.20 -0.98 -6.02
CA THR A 38 13.62 -1.32 -7.38
C THR A 38 14.70 -0.37 -7.89
N LEU A 39 15.80 -0.94 -8.36
CA LEU A 39 16.85 -0.20 -9.07
C LEU A 39 16.40 0.10 -10.50
N ILE A 40 16.50 1.38 -10.86
CA ILE A 40 16.27 1.89 -12.21
C ILE A 40 17.60 2.33 -12.80
N THR A 41 17.85 1.94 -14.04
CA THR A 41 19.04 2.33 -14.80
C THR A 41 18.63 2.73 -16.19
N VAL A 42 18.91 3.99 -16.55
CA VAL A 42 18.65 4.54 -17.86
C VAL A 42 19.99 4.68 -18.57
N SER A 43 20.27 3.78 -19.53
CA SER A 43 21.58 3.67 -20.18
C SER A 43 21.73 4.61 -21.39
N ALA A 44 22.94 5.13 -21.59
CA ALA A 44 23.27 5.83 -22.84
C ALA A 44 23.47 4.81 -23.98
N PRO A 45 22.98 5.07 -25.20
CA PRO A 45 23.25 4.19 -26.35
C PRO A 45 24.75 4.20 -26.68
N GLU A 46 25.34 3.03 -26.96
CA GLU A 46 26.79 2.89 -27.22
C GLU A 46 27.31 3.70 -28.42
N ASN A 47 26.43 4.15 -29.34
CA ASN A 47 26.81 4.76 -30.62
C ASN A 47 26.01 6.02 -31.00
N GLN A 48 25.34 6.67 -30.05
CA GLN A 48 24.64 7.93 -30.32
C GLN A 48 25.24 9.05 -29.48
N SER A 49 25.60 10.15 -30.14
CA SER A 49 25.89 11.41 -29.47
C SER A 49 24.71 11.73 -28.55
N VAL A 50 24.96 11.88 -27.25
CA VAL A 50 23.94 12.37 -26.30
C VAL A 50 23.46 13.70 -26.84
N LYS A 51 22.20 13.76 -27.26
CA LYS A 51 21.58 15.04 -27.56
C LYS A 51 21.37 15.71 -26.22
N MET A 52 22.10 16.80 -25.99
CA MET A 52 21.77 17.76 -24.96
C MET A 52 20.33 18.23 -25.26
N ASP A 53 19.45 18.21 -24.27
CA ASP A 53 18.07 18.72 -24.30
C ASP A 53 16.93 17.75 -24.71
N GLU A 54 17.13 16.43 -24.72
CA GLU A 54 16.01 15.46 -24.83
C GLU A 54 15.82 14.68 -23.51
N ASP A 55 14.63 14.81 -22.91
CA ASP A 55 14.19 13.98 -21.77
C ASP A 55 14.12 12.50 -22.17
N TYR A 56 14.64 11.61 -21.32
CA TYR A 56 14.65 10.18 -21.58
C TYR A 56 13.63 9.44 -20.72
N SER A 57 12.70 8.72 -21.37
CA SER A 57 11.67 7.98 -20.66
C SER A 57 12.16 6.66 -20.10
N PHE A 58 11.53 6.23 -19.01
CA PHE A 58 11.67 4.89 -18.47
C PHE A 58 10.32 4.38 -17.96
N THR A 59 10.22 3.06 -17.79
CA THR A 59 9.10 2.41 -17.12
C THR A 59 9.61 1.17 -16.41
N LYS A 60 9.13 0.94 -15.19
CA LYS A 60 9.54 -0.18 -14.37
C LYS A 60 8.36 -0.76 -13.60
N GLU A 61 8.26 -2.07 -13.59
CA GLU A 61 7.29 -2.80 -12.78
C GLU A 61 7.81 -2.97 -11.35
N ILE A 62 6.92 -2.73 -10.38
CA ILE A 62 7.10 -2.94 -8.96
C ILE A 62 5.94 -3.83 -8.49
N ASN A 63 6.26 -4.83 -7.67
CA ASN A 63 5.25 -5.68 -7.04
C ASN A 63 5.34 -5.46 -5.54
N LEU A 64 4.20 -5.09 -4.94
CA LEU A 64 3.99 -5.10 -3.50
C LEU A 64 3.30 -6.42 -3.15
N ASP A 65 3.88 -7.24 -2.28
CA ASP A 65 3.36 -8.57 -1.96
C ASP A 65 3.28 -8.76 -0.44
N PHE A 66 2.11 -9.12 0.09
CA PHE A 66 1.95 -9.38 1.53
C PHE A 66 2.86 -10.50 2.05
N ASN A 67 3.33 -11.39 1.18
CA ASN A 67 4.35 -12.39 1.56
C ASN A 67 5.68 -11.77 2.00
N ASP A 68 5.93 -10.49 1.71
CA ASP A 68 7.12 -9.78 2.16
C ASP A 68 6.98 -9.30 3.62
N ILE A 69 5.76 -9.23 4.16
CA ILE A 69 5.48 -8.82 5.55
C ILE A 69 5.52 -10.03 6.46
N SER A 70 6.63 -10.20 7.20
CA SER A 70 6.83 -11.35 8.08
C SER A 70 5.74 -11.53 9.15
N GLU A 71 5.15 -10.43 9.62
CA GLU A 71 4.17 -10.42 10.71
C GLU A 71 2.79 -10.94 10.27
N LEU A 72 2.49 -10.85 8.97
CA LEU A 72 1.21 -11.27 8.38
C LEU A 72 1.26 -12.65 7.72
N LYS A 73 2.46 -13.25 7.55
CA LYS A 73 2.65 -14.52 6.83
C LYS A 73 1.72 -15.65 7.28
N ASP A 74 1.55 -15.80 8.59
CA ASP A 74 0.72 -16.88 9.16
C ASP A 74 -0.79 -16.58 9.07
N TYR A 75 -1.15 -15.34 8.71
CA TYR A 75 -2.52 -14.84 8.70
C TYR A 75 -3.05 -14.54 7.29
N LEU A 76 -2.25 -14.68 6.22
CA LEU A 76 -2.67 -14.29 4.86
C LEU A 76 -3.93 -14.99 4.34
N ASN A 77 -4.22 -16.21 4.81
CA ASN A 77 -5.44 -16.95 4.47
C ASN A 77 -6.65 -16.60 5.34
N LYS A 78 -6.46 -15.69 6.30
CA LYS A 78 -7.42 -15.28 7.32
C LYS A 78 -7.63 -13.77 7.34
N LEU A 79 -7.24 -13.06 6.28
CA LEU A 79 -7.52 -11.63 6.21
C LEU A 79 -9.04 -11.45 6.13
N GLU A 80 -9.56 -10.60 6.99
CA GLU A 80 -10.96 -10.15 7.00
C GLU A 80 -11.09 -8.80 6.30
N ASP A 81 -10.14 -7.89 6.55
CA ASP A 81 -10.10 -6.58 5.92
C ASP A 81 -8.67 -6.11 5.64
N VAL A 82 -8.53 -5.25 4.64
CA VAL A 82 -7.30 -4.53 4.30
C VAL A 82 -7.71 -3.10 3.96
N ASP A 83 -7.17 -2.12 4.66
CA ASP A 83 -7.38 -0.70 4.37
C ASP A 83 -6.04 -0.04 4.00
N VAL A 84 -5.96 0.58 2.83
CA VAL A 84 -4.77 1.27 2.35
C VAL A 84 -4.92 2.75 2.62
N ASN A 85 -4.21 3.23 3.63
CA ASN A 85 -4.22 4.62 4.07
C ASN A 85 -3.52 5.54 3.07
N SER A 86 -2.39 5.11 2.50
CA SER A 86 -1.65 5.90 1.53
C SER A 86 -0.67 5.07 0.71
N VAL A 87 -0.25 5.63 -0.43
CA VAL A 87 0.88 5.13 -1.21
C VAL A 87 1.91 6.25 -1.36
N THR A 88 3.17 5.94 -1.09
CA THR A 88 4.29 6.86 -1.22
C THR A 88 5.39 6.26 -2.09
N CYS A 89 6.20 7.14 -2.66
CA CYS A 89 7.42 6.75 -3.37
C CYS A 89 8.60 7.51 -2.78
N LYS A 90 9.79 6.91 -2.79
CA LYS A 90 11.02 7.56 -2.34
C LYS A 90 12.15 7.24 -3.29
N LEU A 91 12.81 8.30 -3.76
CA LEU A 91 13.97 8.19 -4.62
C LEU A 91 15.23 8.24 -3.78
N THR A 92 16.12 7.28 -3.96
CA THR A 92 17.43 7.26 -3.30
C THR A 92 18.53 6.91 -4.29
N ASN A 93 19.78 7.15 -3.91
CA ASN A 93 20.97 6.77 -4.68
C ASN A 93 20.98 7.30 -6.12
N VAL A 94 20.46 8.50 -6.35
CA VAL A 94 20.46 9.14 -7.67
C VAL A 94 21.88 9.48 -8.11
N THR A 95 22.28 9.00 -9.28
CA THR A 95 23.62 9.19 -9.87
C THR A 95 23.51 9.45 -11.37
N GLY A 96 24.29 10.39 -11.90
CA GLY A 96 24.43 10.62 -13.35
C GLY A 96 23.46 11.60 -14.02
N GLY A 97 22.57 12.25 -13.26
CA GLY A 97 21.65 13.29 -13.74
C GLY A 97 20.47 13.48 -12.78
N GLU A 98 19.35 14.00 -13.29
CA GLU A 98 18.14 14.28 -12.50
C GLU A 98 16.93 13.48 -13.02
N VAL A 99 16.03 13.10 -12.11
CA VAL A 99 14.70 12.57 -12.46
C VAL A 99 13.76 13.76 -12.56
N ILE A 100 13.17 13.96 -13.74
CA ILE A 100 12.38 15.15 -14.09
C ILE A 100 10.91 14.94 -13.74
N SER A 101 10.38 13.77 -14.05
CA SER A 101 8.97 13.44 -13.84
C SER A 101 8.82 12.02 -13.36
N LEU A 102 7.75 11.79 -12.59
CA LEU A 102 7.33 10.47 -12.16
C LEU A 102 5.82 10.35 -12.23
N GLN A 103 5.39 9.15 -12.55
CA GLN A 103 4.01 8.76 -12.57
C GLN A 103 3.92 7.32 -12.06
N LEU A 104 2.89 7.07 -11.27
CA LEU A 104 2.56 5.77 -10.75
C LEU A 104 1.26 5.31 -11.41
N SER A 105 1.25 4.09 -11.94
CA SER A 105 0.03 3.47 -12.44
C SER A 105 -0.23 2.12 -11.77
N VAL A 106 -1.51 1.82 -11.59
CA VAL A 106 -2.02 0.53 -11.13
C VAL A 106 -2.81 -0.07 -12.30
N PRO A 107 -2.16 -0.89 -13.17
CA PRO A 107 -2.75 -1.30 -14.44
C PRO A 107 -4.06 -2.07 -14.30
N ASP A 108 -4.15 -2.94 -13.29
CA ASP A 108 -5.32 -3.80 -13.07
C ASP A 108 -6.58 -2.99 -12.70
N LEU A 109 -6.39 -1.75 -12.19
CA LEU A 109 -7.45 -0.82 -11.84
C LEU A 109 -7.59 0.35 -12.84
N ASN A 110 -6.76 0.40 -13.88
CA ASN A 110 -6.66 1.52 -14.83
C ASN A 110 -6.46 2.89 -14.16
N TYR A 111 -5.67 2.93 -13.09
CA TYR A 111 -5.29 4.19 -12.43
C TYR A 111 -3.92 4.65 -12.87
N GLU A 112 -3.80 5.95 -13.04
CA GLU A 112 -2.57 6.63 -13.44
C GLU A 112 -2.54 7.97 -12.68
N VAL A 113 -1.49 8.17 -11.88
CA VAL A 113 -1.35 9.31 -10.97
C VAL A 113 0.02 9.92 -11.18
N GLU A 114 0.05 11.20 -11.55
CA GLU A 114 1.28 11.97 -11.62
C GLU A 114 1.79 12.29 -10.21
N ILE A 115 3.09 12.17 -10.01
CA ILE A 115 3.76 12.57 -8.77
C ILE A 115 4.21 14.02 -8.95
N PRO A 116 3.62 14.98 -8.22
CA PRO A 116 3.68 16.41 -8.58
C PRO A 116 5.06 17.05 -8.37
N SER A 117 5.89 16.46 -7.52
CA SER A 117 7.23 16.94 -7.23
C SER A 117 8.17 15.75 -7.09
N VAL A 118 9.29 15.79 -7.79
CA VAL A 118 10.33 14.77 -7.71
C VAL A 118 11.54 15.40 -7.07
N ALA A 119 11.87 14.96 -5.85
CA ALA A 119 13.18 15.25 -5.27
C ALA A 119 13.70 14.02 -4.52
N PRO A 120 15.02 13.79 -4.54
CA PRO A 120 15.63 12.63 -3.90
C PRO A 120 15.61 12.75 -2.37
N ASN A 121 15.67 11.60 -1.72
CA ASN A 121 15.79 11.41 -0.27
C ASN A 121 14.64 12.01 0.56
N GLN A 122 13.46 12.14 -0.05
CA GLN A 122 12.23 12.50 0.63
C GLN A 122 11.08 11.63 0.13
N ASP A 123 10.04 11.51 0.95
CA ASP A 123 8.82 10.81 0.57
C ASP A 123 8.02 11.68 -0.41
N LEU A 124 7.62 11.06 -1.50
CA LEU A 124 6.82 11.65 -2.55
C LEU A 124 5.41 11.12 -2.41
N SER A 125 4.48 12.03 -2.12
CA SER A 125 3.06 11.70 -2.01
C SER A 125 2.49 11.30 -3.36
N VAL A 126 1.80 10.16 -3.41
CA VAL A 126 0.99 9.75 -4.55
C VAL A 126 -0.47 10.03 -4.21
N ASN A 127 -1.05 11.01 -4.90
CA ASN A 127 -2.35 11.57 -4.53
C ASN A 127 -3.52 10.75 -5.09
N PHE A 128 -3.72 9.55 -4.54
CA PHE A 128 -4.93 8.77 -4.78
C PHE A 128 -6.14 9.38 -4.07
N THR A 129 -7.32 9.27 -4.68
CA THR A 129 -8.59 9.57 -3.99
C THR A 129 -8.95 8.43 -3.04
N THR A 130 -9.84 8.67 -2.08
CA THR A 130 -10.37 7.63 -1.20
C THR A 130 -10.98 6.46 -1.98
N GLU A 131 -11.68 6.73 -3.08
CA GLU A 131 -12.25 5.67 -3.92
C GLU A 131 -11.15 4.81 -4.56
N GLN A 132 -10.07 5.43 -5.03
CA GLN A 132 -8.93 4.70 -5.60
C GLN A 132 -8.19 3.88 -4.54
N LEU A 133 -7.98 4.43 -3.34
CA LEU A 133 -7.41 3.70 -2.21
C LEU A 133 -8.26 2.48 -1.84
N ASN A 134 -9.58 2.64 -1.73
CA ASN A 134 -10.50 1.52 -1.47
C ASN A 134 -10.45 0.45 -2.57
N ALA A 135 -10.29 0.83 -3.84
CA ALA A 135 -10.13 -0.14 -4.92
C ALA A 135 -8.78 -0.88 -4.84
N ILE A 136 -7.71 -0.18 -4.46
CA ILE A 136 -6.39 -0.78 -4.22
C ILE A 136 -6.45 -1.73 -3.02
N SER A 137 -7.12 -1.35 -1.93
CA SER A 137 -7.41 -2.21 -0.77
C SER A 137 -8.05 -3.53 -1.19
N ASN A 138 -9.11 -3.47 -2.02
CA ASN A 138 -9.79 -4.67 -2.52
C ASN A 138 -8.89 -5.55 -3.41
N GLU A 139 -8.07 -4.95 -4.26
CA GLU A 139 -7.10 -5.66 -5.11
C GLU A 139 -6.08 -6.42 -4.25
N LEU A 140 -5.51 -5.73 -3.24
CA LEU A 140 -4.60 -6.31 -2.26
C LEU A 140 -5.28 -7.39 -1.43
N PHE A 141 -6.51 -7.19 -0.99
CA PHE A 141 -7.28 -8.19 -0.26
C PHE A 141 -7.51 -9.45 -1.11
N GLN A 142 -7.86 -9.31 -2.38
CA GLN A 142 -8.19 -10.44 -3.24
C GLN A 142 -6.94 -11.23 -3.68
N TYR A 143 -5.89 -10.55 -4.11
CA TYR A 143 -4.74 -11.19 -4.74
C TYR A 143 -3.51 -11.28 -3.86
N LYS A 144 -3.54 -10.62 -2.70
CA LYS A 144 -2.45 -10.49 -1.74
C LYS A 144 -1.19 -9.80 -2.30
N LYS A 145 -1.34 -9.17 -3.45
CA LYS A 145 -0.29 -8.48 -4.18
C LYS A 145 -0.88 -7.31 -4.97
N LEU A 146 -0.07 -6.30 -5.22
CA LEU A 146 -0.42 -5.16 -6.06
C LEU A 146 0.69 -4.94 -7.08
N LYS A 147 0.30 -4.92 -8.36
CA LYS A 147 1.19 -4.58 -9.45
C LYS A 147 1.15 -3.08 -9.71
N ILE A 148 2.31 -2.46 -9.69
CA ILE A 148 2.51 -1.03 -9.94
C ILE A 148 3.48 -0.87 -11.12
N LEU A 149 3.23 0.10 -12.00
CA LEU A 149 4.25 0.59 -12.92
C LEU A 149 4.64 2.01 -12.53
N ILE A 150 5.94 2.22 -12.33
CA ILE A 150 6.51 3.57 -12.23
C ILE A 150 7.11 3.96 -13.57
N SER A 151 6.62 5.05 -14.13
CA SER A 151 7.10 5.67 -15.36
C SER A 151 7.60 7.08 -15.07
N GLY A 152 8.40 7.64 -15.98
CA GLY A 152 8.92 8.98 -15.82
C GLY A 152 9.93 9.36 -16.89
N THR A 153 10.52 10.55 -16.72
CA THR A 153 11.60 11.07 -17.56
C THR A 153 12.81 11.48 -16.73
N VAL A 154 13.99 11.43 -17.36
CA VAL A 154 15.27 11.84 -16.75
C VAL A 154 16.01 12.81 -17.67
N SER A 155 16.80 13.70 -17.07
CA SER A 155 17.54 14.75 -17.80
C SER A 155 18.68 14.20 -18.65
N ASP A 156 19.34 13.17 -18.15
CA ASP A 156 20.60 12.67 -18.68
C ASP A 156 20.73 11.15 -18.58
N ARG A 157 21.64 10.61 -19.38
CA ARG A 157 22.04 9.20 -19.37
C ARG A 157 23.58 9.12 -19.50
N PRO A 158 24.24 8.17 -18.83
CA PRO A 158 23.67 7.14 -17.98
C PRO A 158 23.25 7.68 -16.61
N LEU A 159 22.09 7.25 -16.15
CA LEU A 159 21.58 7.59 -14.83
C LEU A 159 21.08 6.35 -14.10
N SER A 160 21.28 6.28 -12.79
CA SER A 160 20.71 5.22 -11.96
C SER A 160 20.24 5.75 -10.61
N PHE A 161 19.19 5.12 -10.09
CA PHE A 161 18.54 5.46 -8.83
C PHE A 161 17.68 4.30 -8.35
N THR A 162 17.39 4.27 -7.05
CA THR A 162 16.44 3.33 -6.46
C THR A 162 15.12 4.05 -6.21
N ILE A 163 14.01 3.45 -6.61
CA ILE A 163 12.68 3.83 -6.13
C ILE A 163 12.26 2.80 -5.09
N GLU A 164 11.89 3.29 -3.92
CA GLU A 164 11.11 2.55 -2.93
C GLU A 164 9.65 2.99 -3.06
N THR A 165 8.73 2.05 -3.18
CA THR A 165 7.29 2.31 -3.15
C THR A 165 6.71 1.62 -1.93
N THR A 166 5.93 2.35 -1.14
CA THR A 166 5.35 1.87 0.12
C THR A 166 3.86 2.13 0.13
N ALA A 167 3.06 1.11 0.42
CA ALA A 167 1.67 1.25 0.82
C ALA A 167 1.59 1.16 2.34
N LEU A 168 1.05 2.20 2.99
CA LEU A 168 0.72 2.17 4.41
C LEU A 168 -0.68 1.60 4.56
N LEU A 169 -0.84 0.56 5.36
CA LEU A 169 -2.08 -0.19 5.45
C LEU A 169 -2.40 -0.67 6.86
N ASP A 170 -3.70 -0.83 7.11
CA ASP A 170 -4.24 -1.49 8.28
C ASP A 170 -4.86 -2.84 7.85
N VAL A 171 -4.70 -3.88 8.65
CA VAL A 171 -5.16 -5.24 8.33
C VAL A 171 -5.86 -5.86 9.51
N GLU A 172 -7.05 -6.37 9.27
CA GLU A 172 -7.80 -7.19 10.23
C GLU A 172 -7.69 -8.66 9.82
N VAL A 173 -7.40 -9.54 10.78
CA VAL A 173 -7.31 -10.99 10.54
C VAL A 173 -8.12 -11.79 11.54
N GLU A 174 -8.69 -12.91 11.10
CA GLU A 174 -9.33 -13.89 11.96
C GLU A 174 -8.29 -14.71 12.75
N ILE A 175 -8.48 -14.84 14.07
CA ILE A 175 -7.57 -15.53 14.99
C ILE A 175 -8.19 -16.72 15.74
N LEU A 176 -9.50 -16.98 15.60
CA LEU A 176 -10.22 -18.05 16.31
C LEU A 176 -11.03 -18.97 15.40
#